data_AF-A0A6B2FK79-F1
#
_entry.id   AF-A0A6B2FK79-F1
#
_cell.length_a   1.000
_cell.length_b   1.000
_cell.length_c   1.000
_cell.angle_alpha   90.00
_cell.angle_beta   90.00
_cell.angle_gamma   90.00
#
_symmetry.space_group_name_H-M   'P 1'
#
loop_
_entity.id
_entity.type
_entity.pdbx_description
1 polymer ?
#
loop_
_entity_poly.entity_id
_entity_poly.type
_entity_poly.pdbx_seq_one_letter_code
_entity_poly.pdbx_strand_id
1 'polypeptide(L)'
;MQTFVFWSKGDSINVYPKSAFNRTDKTALTAAGFQRVAFETKAENEEQALEAYLTHFNANTSALGEFAHSHLFLILVAVVMFLATLLAQAVG
;
A
#
# COMPACT_ATOMS: atom_id res chain seq x y z
N MET A 1 6.72 15.79 19.70
CA MET A 1 6.42 15.03 18.48
C MET A 1 7.67 14.31 17.98
N GLN A 2 7.56 13.03 17.67
CA GLN A 2 8.66 12.19 17.19
C GLN A 2 8.26 11.52 15.88
N THR A 3 9.24 11.22 15.02
CA THR A 3 8.99 10.51 13.78
C THR A 3 8.93 9.01 14.05
N PHE A 4 7.89 8.34 13.56
CA PHE A 4 7.73 6.90 13.66
C PHE A 4 8.03 6.21 12.34
N VAL A 5 8.65 5.05 12.42
CA VAL A 5 8.93 4.14 11.30
C VAL A 5 8.16 2.84 11.51
N PHE A 6 7.71 2.26 10.40
CA PHE A 6 6.85 1.08 10.41
C PHE A 6 7.55 -0.09 9.73
N TRP A 7 7.38 -1.27 10.31
CA TRP A 7 7.88 -2.54 9.78
C TRP A 7 6.72 -3.52 9.72
N SER A 8 6.53 -4.17 8.57
CA SER A 8 5.42 -5.11 8.36
C SER A 8 5.91 -6.51 7.98
N LYS A 9 5.16 -7.51 8.39
CA LYS A 9 5.30 -8.91 7.98
C LYS A 9 3.91 -9.56 7.96
N GLY A 10 3.32 -9.71 6.77
CA GLY A 10 1.92 -10.12 6.65
C GLY A 10 1.01 -9.12 7.39
N ASP A 11 0.20 -9.62 8.32
CA ASP A 11 -0.72 -8.82 9.12
C ASP A 11 -0.09 -8.21 10.39
N SER A 12 1.18 -8.53 10.67
CA SER A 12 1.91 -7.98 11.83
C SER A 12 2.61 -6.67 11.47
N ILE A 13 2.36 -5.62 12.25
CA ILE A 13 2.99 -4.30 12.10
C ILE A 13 3.67 -3.93 13.41
N ASN A 14 4.95 -3.59 13.33
CA ASN A 14 5.70 -3.03 14.45
C ASN A 14 5.96 -1.54 14.19
N VAL A 15 5.71 -0.73 15.21
CA VAL A 15 5.87 0.72 15.19
C VAL A 15 7.03 1.08 16.12
N TYR A 16 7.96 1.90 15.64
CA TYR A 16 9.07 2.36 16.48
C TYR A 16 9.34 3.84 16.27
N PRO A 17 9.67 4.59 17.33
CA PRO A 17 10.18 5.94 17.17
C PRO A 17 11.58 5.88 16.52
N LYS A 18 11.77 6.68 15.46
CA LYS A 18 12.98 6.72 14.64
C LYS A 18 14.24 7.06 15.44
N SER A 19 14.09 7.83 16.51
CA SER A 19 15.15 8.18 17.45
C SER A 19 15.64 7.00 18.31
N ALA A 20 14.78 6.02 18.57
CA ALA A 20 15.10 4.83 19.37
C ALA A 20 15.44 3.60 18.51
N PHE A 21 15.48 3.76 17.18
CA PHE A 21 15.59 2.65 16.26
C PHE A 21 17.05 2.38 15.87
N ASN A 22 17.61 1.29 16.39
CA ASN A 22 19.04 1.01 16.30
C ASN A 22 19.37 0.11 15.10
N ARG A 23 20.64 0.08 14.69
CA ARG A 23 21.12 -0.81 13.62
C ARG A 23 20.93 -2.30 13.96
N THR A 24 20.99 -2.64 15.24
CA THR A 24 20.74 -3.99 15.77
C THR A 24 19.28 -4.39 15.58
N ASP A 25 18.34 -3.52 15.92
CA ASP A 25 16.90 -3.78 15.79
C ASP A 25 16.50 -3.96 14.33
N LYS A 26 17.09 -3.14 13.44
CA LYS A 26 16.93 -3.30 11.98
C LYS A 26 17.36 -4.69 11.50
N THR A 27 18.49 -5.19 12.01
CA THR A 27 19.04 -6.49 11.60
C THR A 27 18.16 -7.63 12.12
N ALA A 28 17.70 -7.54 13.37
CA ALA A 28 16.78 -8.51 13.97
C ALA A 28 15.44 -8.56 13.22
N LEU A 29 14.86 -7.42 12.88
CA LEU A 29 13.60 -7.34 12.13
C LEU A 29 13.75 -7.91 10.72
N THR A 30 14.84 -7.58 10.03
CA THR A 30 15.12 -8.12 8.69
C THR A 30 15.30 -9.64 8.75
N ALA A 31 16.02 -10.16 9.75
CA ALA A 31 16.21 -11.60 9.96
C ALA A 31 14.88 -12.31 10.31
N ALA A 32 13.99 -11.64 11.04
CA ALA A 32 12.65 -12.13 11.32
C ALA A 32 11.69 -12.04 10.11
N GLY A 33 12.14 -11.47 8.99
CA GLY A 33 11.36 -11.35 7.75
C GLY A 33 10.44 -10.13 7.69
N PHE A 34 10.64 -9.14 8.57
CA PHE A 34 9.93 -7.86 8.48
C PHE A 34 10.54 -6.98 7.38
N GLN A 35 9.68 -6.29 6.67
CA GLN A 35 10.06 -5.30 5.66
C GLN A 35 9.73 -3.91 6.15
N ARG A 36 10.62 -2.95 5.86
CA ARG A 36 10.38 -1.55 6.19
C ARG A 36 9.30 -1.01 5.27
N VAL A 37 8.26 -0.43 5.85
CA VAL A 37 7.24 0.29 5.08
C VAL A 37 7.80 1.68 4.73
N ALA A 38 7.63 2.10 3.48
CA ALA A 38 8.02 3.42 3.00
C ALA A 38 7.01 4.51 3.44
N PHE A 39 6.60 4.47 4.70
CA PHE A 39 5.71 5.44 5.33
C PHE A 39 6.36 5.89 6.63
N GLU A 40 6.40 7.20 6.84
CA GLU A 40 6.87 7.81 8.08
C GLU A 40 5.86 8.87 8.49
N THR A 41 5.53 8.92 9.78
CA THR A 41 4.60 9.93 10.32
C THR A 41 5.18 10.57 11.57
N LYS A 42 4.73 11.79 11.87
CA LYS A 42 5.05 12.48 13.13
C LYS A 42 3.86 12.35 14.06
N ALA A 43 4.07 11.75 15.22
CA ALA A 43 3.03 11.58 16.22
C ALA A 43 3.58 11.83 17.63
N GLU A 44 2.70 11.95 18.62
CA GLU A 44 3.10 12.08 20.02
C GLU A 44 3.37 10.71 20.66
N ASN A 45 2.53 9.72 20.33
CA ASN A 45 2.61 8.36 20.84
C ASN A 45 2.44 7.33 19.69
N GLU A 46 2.69 6.06 20.01
CA GLU A 46 2.57 4.96 19.05
C GLU A 46 1.15 4.76 18.55
N GLU A 47 0.14 5.04 19.38
CA GLU A 47 -1.27 4.89 19.07
C GLU A 47 -1.72 5.85 17.96
N GLN A 48 -1.36 7.13 18.07
CA GLN A 48 -1.57 8.13 17.01
C GLN A 48 -0.76 7.80 15.75
N ALA A 49 0.44 7.24 15.88
CA ALA A 49 1.24 6.82 14.73
C ALA A 49 0.55 5.66 13.99
N LEU A 50 0.01 4.69 14.73
CA LEU A 50 -0.72 3.56 14.18
C LEU A 50 -2.05 4.00 13.55
N GLU A 51 -2.78 4.92 14.17
CA GLU A 51 -4.01 5.49 13.60
C GLU A 51 -3.73 6.22 12.28
N ALA A 52 -2.66 7.01 12.22
CA ALA A 52 -2.22 7.67 10.98
C ALA A 52 -1.81 6.66 9.90
N TYR A 53 -1.14 5.57 10.29
CA TYR A 53 -0.80 4.47 9.39
C TYR A 53 -2.05 3.79 8.82
N LEU A 54 -3.00 3.42 9.69
CA LEU A 54 -4.25 2.77 9.29
C LEU A 54 -5.08 3.67 8.38
N THR A 55 -5.15 4.96 8.67
CA THR A 55 -5.86 5.94 7.85
C THR A 55 -5.25 6.02 6.45
N HIS A 56 -3.92 6.12 6.36
CA HIS A 56 -3.21 6.14 5.07
C HIS A 56 -3.39 4.84 4.29
N PHE A 57 -3.36 3.69 4.98
CA PHE A 57 -3.54 2.38 4.36
C PHE A 57 -4.97 2.18 3.84
N ASN A 58 -5.98 2.59 4.60
CA ASN A 58 -7.38 2.46 4.22
C ASN A 58 -7.75 3.39 3.06
N ALA A 59 -7.27 4.64 3.11
CA ALA A 59 -7.44 5.58 2.00
C ALA A 59 -6.83 5.04 0.69
N ASN A 60 -5.62 4.48 0.76
CA ASN A 60 -4.98 3.86 -0.40
C ASN A 60 -5.71 2.60 -0.87
N THR A 61 -6.23 1.78 0.04
CA THR A 61 -6.98 0.56 -0.31
C THR A 61 -8.30 0.91 -0.99
N SER A 62 -8.99 1.94 -0.49
CA SER A 62 -10.22 2.46 -1.11
C SER A 62 -9.95 2.99 -2.53
N ALA A 63 -8.87 3.76 -2.72
CA ALA A 63 -8.47 4.26 -4.04
C ALA A 63 -8.10 3.11 -5.01
N LEU A 64 -7.43 2.06 -4.52
CA LEU A 64 -7.15 0.86 -5.31
C LEU A 64 -8.44 0.14 -5.71
N GLY A 65 -9.41 0.05 -4.80
CA GLY A 65 -10.72 -0.55 -5.05
C GLY A 65 -11.51 0.18 -6.12
N GLU A 66 -11.52 1.52 -6.08
CA GLU A 66 -12.15 2.35 -7.12
C GLU A 66 -11.46 2.20 -8.48
N PHE A 67 -10.12 2.16 -8.51
CA PHE A 67 -9.37 1.91 -9.74
C PHE A 67 -9.69 0.54 -10.35
N ALA A 68 -9.70 -0.51 -9.52
CA ALA A 68 -10.00 -1.86 -9.95
C ALA A 68 -11.45 -2.02 -10.45
N HIS A 69 -12.43 -1.46 -9.75
CA HIS A 69 -13.84 -1.59 -10.13
C HIS A 69 -14.24 -0.69 -11.31
N SER A 70 -13.80 0.56 -11.33
CA SER A 70 -14.28 1.54 -12.30
C SER A 70 -13.40 1.55 -13.55
N HIS A 71 -12.10 1.75 -13.39
CA HIS A 71 -11.23 2.01 -14.53
C HIS A 71 -10.81 0.74 -15.26
N LEU A 72 -10.46 -0.33 -14.53
CA LEU A 72 -9.99 -1.58 -15.14
C LEU A 72 -11.10 -2.30 -15.91
N PHE A 73 -12.33 -2.27 -15.39
CA PHE A 73 -13.51 -2.82 -16.07
C PHE A 73 -13.83 -2.04 -17.37
N LEU A 74 -13.84 -0.71 -17.32
CA LEU A 74 -14.10 0.12 -18.50
C LEU A 74 -13.05 -0.05 -19.59
N ILE A 75 -11.77 -0.15 -19.22
CA ILE A 75 -10.68 -0.43 -20.17
C ILE A 75 -10.87 -1.79 -20.83
N LEU A 76 -11.21 -2.82 -20.04
CA LEU A 76 -11.45 -4.17 -20.57
C LEU A 76 -12.60 -4.17 -21.60
N VAL A 77 -13.72 -3.52 -21.28
CA VAL A 77 -14.88 -3.41 -22.18
C VAL A 77 -14.50 -2.66 -23.46
N ALA A 78 -13.77 -1.55 -23.36
CA ALA A 78 -13.34 -0.78 -24.52
C ALA A 78 -12.43 -1.59 -25.45
N VAL A 79 -11.47 -2.35 -24.90
CA VAL A 79 -10.58 -3.21 -25.68
C VAL A 79 -11.35 -4.33 -26.37
N VAL A 80 -12.28 -4.99 -25.67
CA VAL A 80 -13.12 -6.05 -26.27
C VAL A 80 -13.98 -5.49 -27.40
N MET A 81 -14.60 -4.32 -27.20
CA MET A 81 -15.39 -3.65 -28.24
C MET A 81 -14.54 -3.27 -29.46
N PHE A 82 -13.33 -2.74 -29.24
CA PHE A 82 -12.40 -2.39 -30.31
C PHE A 82 -11.92 -3.61 -31.10
N LEU A 83 -11.64 -4.73 -30.43
CA LEU A 83 -11.28 -5.97 -31.09
C LEU A 83 -12.46 -6.56 -31.87
N ALA A 84 -13.67 -6.49 -31.32
CA ALA A 84 -14.88 -6.95 -31.99
C ALA A 84 -15.19 -6.14 -33.25
N THR A 85 -15.00 -4.82 -33.24
CA THR A 85 -15.18 -3.98 -34.43
C THR A 85 -14.10 -4.24 -35.48
N LEU A 86 -12.84 -4.43 -35.08
CA LEU A 86 -11.78 -4.84 -36.01
C LEU A 86 -12.07 -6.18 -36.68
N LEU A 87 -12.53 -7.17 -35.91
CA LEU A 87 -12.92 -8.48 -36.44
C LEU A 87 -14.11 -8.38 -37.40
N ALA A 88 -15.14 -7.60 -37.05
CA ALA A 88 -16.30 -7.40 -37.91
C ALA A 88 -15.94 -6.73 -39.24
N GLN A 89 -14.97 -5.80 -39.24
CA GLN A 89 -14.45 -5.17 -40.46
C GLN A 89 -13.53 -6.07 -41.29
N ALA A 90 -12.89 -7.08 -40.70
CA ALA A 90 -12.01 -8.00 -41.40
C ALA A 90 -12.75 -9.17 -42.07
N VAL A 91 -13.99 -9.44 -41.67
CA VAL A 91 -14.83 -10.54 -42.17
C VAL A 91 -15.92 -10.06 -43.13
N GLY A 92 -16.13 -8.74 -43.24
CA GLY A 92 -17.11 -8.09 -44.13
C GLY A 92 -16.56 -7.68 -45.48
#